data_AF-A0A1F4VP92-F1
#
_entry.id   AF-A0A1F4VP92-F1
#
_cell.length_a   1.000
_cell.length_b   1.000
_cell.length_c   1.000
_cell.angle_alpha   90.00
_cell.angle_beta   90.00
_cell.angle_gamma   90.00
#
_symmetry.space_group_name_H-M   'P 1'
#
loop_
_entity.id
_entity.type
_entity.pdbx_description
1 polymer ?
#
loop_
_entity_poly.entity_id
_entity_poly.type
_entity_poly.pdbx_seq_one_letter_code
_entity_poly.pdbx_strand_id
1 'polypeptide(L)'
;MRLKFNPSNNRLRFILTVGFTWLLMGVLFLNLGIPPIVILILAFLAGSILTYFSIREGASHRDIWILLLLPVLLQLGTSLFIYSLPNKSPLAIVVWLMYLPLGYATILGANIFNVARAKTIPLLRVAQTTYFIITLATIFIFISMIHLHALNWLLLLIISGVICYFLVWQYLWTFNQEHPRSPIFMKEAGLATTLFVEVALVLTFFPLKYSTRGLLLTTFLYCILGLSRARREGDMTSRIIAEYAMVVGIVILLMIISL
;
A
#
# COMPACT_ATOMS: atom_id res chain seq x y z
N MET A 1 10.39 11.22 30.41
CA MET A 1 11.18 12.29 29.74
C MET A 1 10.37 12.79 28.55
N ARG A 2 9.75 13.98 28.63
CA ARG A 2 8.91 14.53 27.54
C ARG A 2 9.84 15.09 26.46
N LEU A 3 9.97 14.39 25.33
CA LEU A 3 10.67 14.91 24.15
C LEU A 3 9.92 16.16 23.65
N LYS A 4 10.61 17.31 23.64
CA LYS A 4 10.10 18.57 23.09
C LYS A 4 9.81 18.35 21.60
N PHE A 5 8.54 18.37 21.23
CA PHE A 5 8.06 18.30 19.85
C PHE A 5 8.51 19.55 19.11
N ASN A 6 9.56 19.46 18.29
CA ASN A 6 9.96 20.54 17.39
C ASN A 6 9.38 20.26 15.98
N PRO A 7 8.27 20.92 15.60
CA PRO A 7 7.54 20.59 14.37
C PRO A 7 8.31 20.89 13.07
N SER A 8 9.29 21.80 13.08
CA SER A 8 10.07 22.13 11.87
C SER A 8 11.03 21.00 11.47
N ASN A 9 11.64 20.35 12.46
CA ASN A 9 12.62 19.28 12.22
C ASN A 9 11.96 18.02 11.64
N ASN A 10 10.73 17.72 12.02
CA ASN A 10 10.00 16.54 11.53
C ASN A 10 9.65 16.65 10.04
N ARG A 11 9.19 17.82 9.59
CA ARG A 11 8.86 18.04 8.17
C ARG A 11 10.09 17.92 7.28
N LEU A 12 11.21 18.49 7.70
CA LEU A 12 12.48 18.37 6.99
C LEU A 12 12.91 16.89 6.87
N ARG A 13 12.82 16.12 7.94
CA ARG A 13 13.16 14.68 7.92
C ARG A 13 12.27 13.88 6.98
N PHE A 14 10.98 14.19 6.90
CA PHE A 14 10.07 13.52 5.97
C PHE A 14 10.48 13.83 4.52
N ILE A 15 10.75 15.10 4.21
CA ILE A 15 11.22 15.52 2.89
C ILE A 15 12.54 14.85 2.54
N LEU A 16 13.52 14.82 3.45
CA LEU A 16 14.82 14.18 3.23
C LEU A 16 14.68 12.67 3.01
N THR A 17 13.81 12.00 3.78
CA THR A 17 13.56 10.56 3.65
C THR A 17 12.95 10.23 2.28
N VAL A 18 11.92 10.98 1.88
CA VAL A 18 11.26 10.80 0.58
C VAL A 18 12.21 11.16 -0.56
N GLY A 19 12.96 12.26 -0.45
CA GLY A 19 13.94 12.67 -1.44
C GLY A 19 15.04 11.64 -1.65
N PHE A 20 15.58 11.07 -0.56
CA PHE A 20 16.62 10.05 -0.66
C PHE A 20 16.10 8.73 -1.24
N THR A 21 14.92 8.27 -0.81
CA THR A 21 14.30 7.06 -1.37
C THR A 21 13.92 7.25 -2.85
N TRP A 22 13.46 8.44 -3.23
CA TRP A 22 13.20 8.80 -4.62
C TRP A 22 14.46 8.86 -5.49
N LEU A 23 15.57 9.39 -4.97
CA LEU A 23 16.87 9.39 -5.65
C LEU A 23 17.39 7.96 -5.84
N LEU A 24 17.28 7.11 -4.82
CA LEU A 24 17.60 5.69 -4.95
C LEU A 24 16.78 5.02 -6.05
N MET A 25 15.47 5.33 -6.12
CA MET A 25 14.63 4.87 -7.23
C MET A 25 15.07 5.43 -8.58
N GLY A 26 15.59 6.65 -8.63
CA GLY A 26 16.17 7.25 -9.83
C GLY A 26 17.40 6.49 -10.34
N VAL A 27 18.25 5.99 -9.44
CA VAL A 27 19.37 5.10 -9.81
C VAL A 27 18.85 3.82 -10.49
N LEU A 28 17.67 3.31 -10.07
CA LEU A 28 17.03 2.15 -10.70
C LEU A 28 16.56 2.47 -12.12
N PHE A 29 15.96 3.65 -12.30
CA PHE A 29 15.48 4.11 -13.60
C PHE A 29 16.62 4.21 -14.63
N LEU A 30 17.84 4.53 -14.19
CA LEU A 30 19.03 4.60 -15.05
C LEU A 30 19.59 3.21 -15.43
N ASN A 31 19.12 2.14 -14.81
CA ASN A 31 19.44 0.75 -15.13
C ASN A 31 20.95 0.50 -15.36
N LEU A 32 21.75 0.77 -14.33
CA LEU A 32 23.22 0.66 -14.35
C LEU A 32 23.75 -0.79 -14.40
N GLY A 33 22.95 -1.75 -14.86
CA GLY A 33 23.31 -3.18 -14.87
C GLY A 33 23.26 -3.87 -13.50
N ILE A 34 22.60 -3.25 -12.51
CA ILE A 34 22.46 -3.81 -11.17
C ILE A 34 21.39 -4.93 -11.18
N PRO A 35 21.65 -6.11 -10.59
CA PRO A 35 20.66 -7.17 -10.52
C PRO A 35 19.39 -6.74 -9.76
N PRO A 36 18.18 -7.14 -10.21
CA PRO A 36 16.91 -6.74 -9.59
C PRO A 36 16.78 -7.13 -8.12
N ILE A 37 17.37 -8.27 -7.74
CA ILE A 37 17.33 -8.73 -6.34
C ILE A 37 18.09 -7.77 -5.41
N VAL A 38 19.23 -7.25 -5.87
CA VAL A 38 20.05 -6.28 -5.11
C VAL A 38 19.27 -4.98 -4.96
N ILE A 39 18.58 -4.55 -6.02
CA ILE A 39 17.72 -3.37 -6.02
C ILE A 39 16.60 -3.50 -4.98
N LEU A 40 15.90 -4.62 -4.95
CA LEU A 40 14.81 -4.86 -4.00
C LEU A 40 15.33 -4.87 -2.55
N ILE A 41 16.49 -5.47 -2.31
CA ILE A 41 17.14 -5.46 -1.00
C ILE A 41 17.50 -4.02 -0.59
N LEU A 42 18.11 -3.24 -1.49
CA LEU A 42 18.46 -1.85 -1.22
C LEU A 42 17.23 -0.97 -0.97
N ALA A 43 16.17 -1.14 -1.77
CA ALA A 43 14.91 -0.44 -1.59
C ALA A 43 14.25 -0.79 -0.25
N PHE A 44 14.22 -2.08 0.12
CA PHE A 44 13.72 -2.53 1.42
C PHE A 44 14.52 -1.94 2.58
N LEU A 45 15.85 -2.05 2.53
CA LEU A 45 16.74 -1.58 3.60
C LEU A 45 16.67 -0.06 3.73
N ALA A 46 16.82 0.68 2.62
CA ALA A 46 16.74 2.14 2.65
C ALA A 46 15.36 2.61 3.11
N GLY A 47 14.28 2.03 2.58
CA GLY A 47 12.93 2.38 2.97
C GLY A 47 12.65 2.13 4.44
N SER A 48 13.02 0.96 4.96
CA SER A 48 12.82 0.62 6.36
C SER A 48 13.65 1.50 7.29
N ILE A 49 14.95 1.66 7.02
CA ILE A 49 15.88 2.43 7.85
C ILE A 49 15.49 3.91 7.86
N LEU A 50 15.31 4.53 6.70
CA LEU A 50 15.04 5.97 6.63
C LEU A 50 13.65 6.31 7.17
N THR A 51 12.64 5.48 6.86
CA THR A 51 11.30 5.67 7.42
C THR A 51 11.33 5.49 8.94
N TYR A 52 12.09 4.53 9.46
CA TYR A 52 12.29 4.35 10.90
C TYR A 52 12.89 5.61 11.55
N PHE A 53 13.97 6.15 10.98
CA PHE A 53 14.61 7.38 11.48
C PHE A 53 13.67 8.58 11.47
N SER A 54 12.77 8.65 10.49
CA SER A 54 11.83 9.76 10.38
C SER A 54 10.70 9.69 11.40
N ILE A 55 10.23 8.50 11.77
CA ILE A 55 9.06 8.31 12.65
C ILE A 55 9.45 8.08 14.13
N ARG A 56 10.68 7.62 14.43
CA ARG A 56 11.09 7.17 15.78
C ARG A 56 10.91 8.17 16.92
N GLU A 57 11.00 9.48 16.67
CA GLU A 57 10.97 10.49 17.74
C GLU A 57 9.60 10.69 18.38
N GLY A 58 8.54 10.34 17.67
CA GLY A 58 7.18 10.36 18.21
C GLY A 58 6.68 8.98 18.61
N ALA A 59 7.24 7.90 18.05
CA ALA A 59 6.58 6.62 18.03
C ALA A 59 6.86 5.72 19.23
N SER A 60 5.81 5.07 19.72
CA SER A 60 5.93 3.98 20.69
C SER A 60 6.63 2.80 20.02
N HIS A 61 7.72 2.31 20.64
CA HIS A 61 8.56 1.22 20.10
C HIS A 61 7.79 -0.03 19.64
N ARG A 62 6.60 -0.29 20.20
CA ARG A 62 5.80 -1.49 19.88
C ARG A 62 5.10 -1.43 18.52
N ASP A 63 4.81 -0.24 18.01
CA ASP A 63 3.93 -0.06 16.83
C ASP A 63 4.64 0.53 15.62
N ILE A 64 5.92 0.87 15.80
CA ILE A 64 6.78 1.33 14.71
C ILE A 64 6.74 0.36 13.53
N TRP A 65 6.72 -0.95 13.78
CA TRP A 65 6.66 -1.95 12.71
C TRP A 65 5.42 -1.82 11.83
N ILE A 66 4.24 -1.56 12.40
CA ILE A 66 2.99 -1.42 11.64
C ILE A 66 3.00 -0.09 10.86
N LEU A 67 3.56 0.96 11.46
CA LEU A 67 3.72 2.27 10.81
C LEU A 67 4.68 2.23 9.62
N LEU A 68 5.67 1.33 9.63
CA LEU A 68 6.65 1.16 8.56
C LEU A 68 6.11 0.42 7.34
N LEU A 69 5.07 -0.41 7.49
CA LEU A 69 4.62 -1.33 6.43
C LEU A 69 4.27 -0.60 5.12
N LEU A 70 3.34 0.35 5.14
CA LEU A 70 2.84 1.02 3.92
C LEU A 70 3.92 1.84 3.21
N PRO A 71 4.70 2.71 3.89
CA PRO A 71 5.81 3.42 3.24
C PRO A 71 6.80 2.46 2.56
N VAL A 72 7.19 1.37 3.25
CA VAL A 72 8.16 0.41 2.75
C VAL A 72 7.59 -0.41 1.59
N LEU A 73 6.34 -0.88 1.71
CA LEU A 73 5.66 -1.63 0.65
C LEU A 73 5.41 -0.75 -0.58
N LEU A 74 5.02 0.52 -0.40
CA LEU A 74 4.88 1.46 -1.50
C LEU A 74 6.21 1.62 -2.24
N GLN A 75 7.31 1.86 -1.51
CA GLN A 75 8.64 1.99 -2.11
C GLN A 75 9.06 0.72 -2.85
N LEU A 76 8.87 -0.46 -2.24
CA LEU A 76 9.18 -1.73 -2.88
C LEU A 76 8.37 -1.95 -4.15
N GLY A 77 7.07 -1.69 -4.10
CA GLY A 77 6.17 -1.82 -5.24
C GLY A 77 6.58 -0.88 -6.38
N THR A 78 6.81 0.39 -6.09
CA THR A 78 7.21 1.37 -7.11
C THR A 78 8.61 1.11 -7.66
N SER A 79 9.57 0.68 -6.84
CA SER A 79 10.90 0.24 -7.29
C SER A 79 10.80 -0.96 -8.25
N LEU A 80 10.03 -1.98 -7.88
CA LEU A 80 9.80 -3.15 -8.73
C LEU A 80 9.12 -2.75 -10.05
N PHE A 81 8.15 -1.85 -9.99
CA PHE A 81 7.42 -1.36 -11.15
C PHE A 81 8.31 -0.62 -12.14
N ILE A 82 9.11 0.33 -11.65
CA ILE A 82 10.05 1.08 -12.49
C ILE A 82 11.07 0.13 -13.13
N TYR A 83 11.59 -0.83 -12.37
CA TYR A 83 12.52 -1.82 -12.89
C TYR A 83 11.92 -2.70 -14.00
N SER A 84 10.65 -3.07 -13.85
CA SER A 84 9.98 -4.00 -14.78
C SER A 84 9.54 -3.33 -16.08
N LEU A 85 9.47 -2.00 -16.11
CA LEU A 85 9.14 -1.26 -17.31
C LEU A 85 10.38 -1.09 -18.20
N PRO A 86 10.22 -1.06 -19.54
CA PRO A 86 11.29 -0.72 -20.45
C PRO A 86 11.92 0.63 -20.08
N ASN A 87 13.27 0.69 -20.08
CA ASN A 87 14.02 1.91 -19.80
C ASN A 87 13.46 3.07 -20.65
N LYS A 88 13.10 4.19 -20.00
CA LYS A 88 12.54 5.42 -20.61
C LYS A 88 11.07 5.38 -21.05
N SER A 89 10.28 4.39 -20.62
CA SER A 89 8.82 4.47 -20.79
C SER A 89 8.26 5.75 -20.11
N PRO A 90 7.39 6.53 -20.77
CA PRO A 90 6.73 7.69 -20.14
C PRO A 90 6.02 7.31 -18.84
N LEU A 91 5.47 6.09 -18.77
CA LEU A 91 4.81 5.57 -17.57
C LEU A 91 5.79 5.40 -16.40
N ALA A 92 7.04 5.00 -16.65
CA ALA A 92 8.05 4.88 -15.61
C ALA A 92 8.42 6.25 -15.02
N ILE A 93 8.51 7.29 -15.86
CA ILE A 93 8.74 8.68 -15.41
C ILE A 93 7.56 9.16 -14.55
N VAL A 94 6.33 8.92 -15.01
CA VAL A 94 5.12 9.29 -14.24
C VAL A 94 5.12 8.61 -12.87
N VAL A 95 5.36 7.30 -12.80
CA VAL A 95 5.37 6.57 -11.52
C VAL A 95 6.50 7.03 -10.61
N TRP A 96 7.69 7.29 -11.17
CA TRP A 96 8.83 7.82 -10.42
C TRP A 96 8.51 9.20 -9.83
N LEU A 97 7.87 10.10 -10.57
CA LEU A 97 7.44 11.41 -10.07
C LEU A 97 6.29 11.29 -9.05
N MET A 98 5.32 10.41 -9.30
CA MET A 98 4.19 10.17 -8.39
C MET A 98 4.61 9.60 -7.04
N TYR A 99 5.77 8.94 -6.95
CA TYR A 99 6.28 8.46 -5.67
C TYR A 99 6.54 9.60 -4.67
N LEU A 100 6.93 10.81 -5.10
CA LEU A 100 7.18 11.93 -4.18
C LEU A 100 5.96 12.29 -3.31
N PRO A 101 4.79 12.66 -3.88
CA PRO A 101 3.62 12.99 -3.08
C PRO A 101 3.08 11.78 -2.31
N LEU A 102 3.11 10.58 -2.90
CA LEU A 102 2.60 9.37 -2.24
C LEU A 102 3.48 8.97 -1.05
N GLY A 103 4.80 8.92 -1.24
CA GLY A 103 5.78 8.63 -0.19
C GLY A 103 5.68 9.64 0.95
N TYR A 104 5.62 10.93 0.65
CA TYR A 104 5.43 11.97 1.66
C TYR A 104 4.11 11.80 2.43
N ALA A 105 3.01 11.51 1.72
CA ALA A 105 1.71 11.27 2.33
C ALA A 105 1.71 10.04 3.26
N THR A 106 2.42 8.96 2.90
CA THR A 106 2.55 7.78 3.78
C THR A 106 3.27 8.13 5.07
N ILE A 107 4.45 8.76 5.01
CA ILE A 107 5.23 9.09 6.22
C ILE A 107 4.48 10.11 7.09
N LEU A 108 3.86 11.11 6.47
CA LEU A 108 3.06 12.09 7.18
C LEU A 108 1.86 11.44 7.88
N GLY A 109 1.12 10.56 7.19
CA GLY A 109 0.00 9.85 7.78
C GLY A 109 0.43 8.90 8.90
N ALA A 110 1.59 8.25 8.78
CA ALA A 110 2.16 7.41 9.83
C ALA A 110 2.41 8.23 11.11
N ASN A 111 2.97 9.43 10.95
CA ASN A 111 3.15 10.35 12.05
C ASN A 111 1.81 10.86 12.62
N ILE A 112 0.80 11.15 11.78
CA ILE A 112 -0.54 11.54 12.25
C ILE A 112 -1.16 10.43 13.10
N PHE A 113 -1.12 9.16 12.67
CA PHE A 113 -1.63 8.03 13.45
C PHE A 113 -0.93 7.92 14.79
N ASN A 114 0.38 8.10 14.79
CA ASN A 114 1.15 8.06 16.01
C ASN A 114 0.76 9.18 17.00
N VAL A 115 0.59 10.43 16.53
CA VAL A 115 0.12 11.53 17.40
C VAL A 115 -1.33 11.33 17.83
N ALA A 116 -2.17 10.72 16.97
CA ALA A 116 -3.59 10.47 17.24
C ALA A 116 -3.84 9.48 18.40
N ARG A 117 -2.81 8.75 18.84
CA ARG A 117 -2.87 7.84 20.00
C ARG A 117 -3.02 8.58 21.32
N ALA A 118 -2.37 9.73 21.43
CA ALA A 118 -2.36 10.51 22.66
C ALA A 118 -3.54 11.49 22.71
N LYS A 119 -4.09 11.86 21.55
CA LYS A 119 -5.16 12.85 21.42
C LYS A 119 -5.92 12.67 20.12
N THR A 120 -7.21 12.91 20.14
CA THR A 120 -8.02 13.00 18.92
C THR A 120 -7.63 14.22 18.11
N ILE A 121 -7.34 14.04 16.81
CA ILE A 121 -6.93 15.13 15.90
C ILE A 121 -7.86 15.11 14.67
N PRO A 122 -8.38 16.26 14.20
CA PRO A 122 -9.25 16.33 13.03
C PRO A 122 -8.64 15.71 11.76
N LEU A 123 -7.31 15.78 11.62
CA LEU A 123 -6.59 15.24 10.47
C LEU A 123 -6.60 13.70 10.40
N LEU A 124 -7.04 13.00 11.44
CA LEU A 124 -7.05 11.53 11.47
C LEU A 124 -7.90 10.93 10.35
N ARG A 125 -9.11 11.43 10.13
CA ARG A 125 -10.03 10.92 9.09
C ARG A 125 -9.46 11.14 7.68
N VAL A 126 -8.78 12.27 7.48
CA VAL A 126 -8.08 12.57 6.23
C VAL A 126 -6.93 11.59 6.02
N ALA A 127 -6.11 11.36 7.05
CA ALA A 127 -5.02 10.38 6.99
C ALA A 127 -5.51 8.96 6.69
N GLN A 128 -6.60 8.50 7.30
CA GLN A 128 -7.23 7.20 7.02
C GLN A 128 -7.67 7.09 5.55
N THR A 129 -8.28 8.14 5.01
CA THR A 129 -8.71 8.16 3.60
C THR A 129 -7.52 8.15 2.64
N THR A 130 -6.47 8.92 2.95
CA THR A 130 -5.24 8.91 2.16
C THR A 130 -4.55 7.55 2.20
N TYR A 131 -4.46 6.92 3.37
CA TYR A 131 -3.90 5.57 3.53
C TYR A 131 -4.70 4.52 2.76
N PHE A 132 -6.04 4.63 2.75
CA PHE A 132 -6.90 3.77 1.95
C PHE A 132 -6.51 3.83 0.46
N ILE A 133 -6.43 5.03 -0.11
CA ILE A 133 -6.08 5.21 -1.53
C ILE A 133 -4.67 4.69 -1.82
N ILE A 134 -3.70 4.97 -0.96
CA ILE A 134 -2.31 4.51 -1.15
C ILE A 134 -2.21 2.99 -1.00
N THR A 135 -3.00 2.38 -0.12
CA THR A 135 -3.07 0.91 0.03
C THR A 135 -3.54 0.27 -1.27
N LEU A 136 -4.59 0.82 -1.89
CA LEU A 136 -5.11 0.37 -3.17
C LEU A 136 -4.12 0.58 -4.32
N ALA A 137 -3.44 1.72 -4.36
CA ALA A 137 -2.38 1.96 -5.34
C ALA A 137 -1.21 0.96 -5.17
N THR A 138 -0.80 0.71 -3.93
CA THR A 138 0.29 -0.22 -3.60
C THR A 138 -0.05 -1.65 -4.03
N ILE A 139 -1.24 -2.16 -3.70
CA ILE A 139 -1.64 -3.51 -4.13
C ILE A 139 -1.76 -3.60 -5.66
N PHE A 140 -2.31 -2.58 -6.32
CA PHE A 140 -2.40 -2.55 -7.79
C PHE A 140 -1.03 -2.71 -8.45
N ILE A 141 -0.04 -1.96 -7.94
CA ILE A 141 1.34 -2.00 -8.42
C ILE A 141 1.91 -3.41 -8.22
N PHE A 142 1.83 -3.97 -7.01
CA PHE A 142 2.38 -5.30 -6.73
C PHE A 142 1.74 -6.39 -7.59
N ILE A 143 0.41 -6.43 -7.65
CA ILE A 143 -0.31 -7.47 -8.39
C ILE A 143 0.01 -7.39 -9.89
N SER A 144 0.04 -6.18 -10.46
CA SER A 144 0.42 -6.00 -11.86
C SER A 144 1.82 -6.52 -12.15
N MET A 145 2.78 -6.30 -11.23
CA MET A 145 4.16 -6.76 -11.39
C MET A 145 4.33 -8.26 -11.17
N ILE A 146 3.67 -8.84 -10.17
CA ILE A 146 3.73 -10.28 -9.89
C ILE A 146 3.22 -11.08 -11.10
N HIS A 147 2.12 -10.62 -11.71
CA HIS A 147 1.56 -11.26 -12.91
C HIS A 147 2.45 -11.08 -14.14
N LEU A 148 3.14 -9.93 -14.26
CA LEU A 148 4.06 -9.65 -15.37
C LEU A 148 5.26 -10.63 -15.42
N HIS A 149 5.77 -11.05 -14.26
CA HIS A 149 6.94 -11.94 -14.17
C HIS A 149 6.62 -13.42 -14.42
N ALA A 150 5.38 -13.76 -14.82
CA ALA A 150 4.95 -15.12 -15.16
C ALA A 150 5.35 -16.19 -14.13
N LEU A 151 5.26 -15.86 -12.84
CA LEU A 151 5.55 -16.78 -11.75
C LEU A 151 4.58 -17.98 -11.79
N ASN A 152 5.01 -19.13 -11.26
CA ASN A 152 4.12 -20.27 -11.03
C ASN A 152 2.87 -19.80 -10.26
N TRP A 153 1.68 -20.24 -10.69
CA TRP A 153 0.40 -19.87 -10.11
C TRP A 153 0.38 -19.99 -8.58
N LEU A 154 1.01 -21.03 -8.01
CA LEU A 154 1.07 -21.21 -6.56
C LEU A 154 1.90 -20.11 -5.87
N LEU A 155 3.07 -19.82 -6.43
CA LEU A 155 3.96 -18.77 -5.90
C LEU A 155 3.29 -17.39 -6.01
N LEU A 156 2.60 -17.15 -7.13
CA LEU A 156 1.83 -15.92 -7.37
C LEU A 156 0.77 -15.72 -6.30
N LEU A 157 -0.01 -16.76 -5.96
CA LEU A 157 -1.05 -16.67 -4.94
C LEU A 157 -0.47 -16.45 -3.54
N ILE A 158 0.61 -17.14 -3.20
CA ILE A 158 1.28 -16.97 -1.90
C ILE A 158 1.80 -15.54 -1.76
N ILE A 159 2.54 -15.02 -2.74
CA ILE A 159 3.11 -13.68 -2.67
C ILE A 159 2.00 -12.62 -2.63
N SER A 160 0.98 -12.75 -3.49
CA SER A 160 -0.15 -11.83 -3.53
C SER A 160 -0.93 -11.83 -2.21
N GLY A 161 -1.16 -13.00 -1.63
CA GLY A 161 -1.83 -13.14 -0.34
C GLY A 161 -1.03 -12.52 0.80
N VAL A 162 0.29 -12.75 0.86
CA VAL A 162 1.15 -12.15 1.89
C VAL A 162 1.13 -10.62 1.82
N ILE A 163 1.29 -10.05 0.62
CA ILE A 163 1.26 -8.59 0.44
C ILE A 163 -0.11 -8.02 0.79
N CYS A 164 -1.19 -8.66 0.32
CA CYS A 164 -2.56 -8.26 0.64
C CYS A 164 -2.80 -8.28 2.15
N TYR A 165 -2.38 -9.34 2.85
CA TYR A 165 -2.54 -9.45 4.29
C TYR A 165 -1.88 -8.31 5.05
N PHE A 166 -0.61 -8.01 4.75
CA PHE A 166 0.09 -6.92 5.45
C PHE A 166 -0.54 -5.56 5.16
N LEU A 167 -0.95 -5.30 3.92
CA LEU A 167 -1.62 -4.06 3.52
C LEU A 167 -2.98 -3.89 4.20
N VAL A 168 -3.82 -4.93 4.18
CA VAL A 168 -5.14 -4.92 4.83
C VAL A 168 -5.00 -4.79 6.33
N TRP A 169 -4.12 -5.58 6.95
CA TRP A 169 -3.91 -5.53 8.39
C TRP A 169 -3.46 -4.14 8.84
N GLN A 170 -2.51 -3.55 8.14
CA GLN A 170 -2.06 -2.20 8.43
C GLN A 170 -3.18 -1.17 8.23
N TYR A 171 -3.99 -1.30 7.19
CA TYR A 171 -5.10 -0.39 6.97
C TYR A 171 -6.16 -0.50 8.07
N LEU A 172 -6.58 -1.72 8.45
CA LEU A 172 -7.56 -1.94 9.51
C LEU A 172 -7.05 -1.44 10.87
N TRP A 173 -5.75 -1.56 11.12
CA TRP A 173 -5.10 -0.98 12.28
C TRP A 173 -5.32 0.54 12.39
N THR A 174 -5.48 1.24 11.27
CA THR A 174 -5.67 2.70 11.28
C THR A 174 -6.93 3.16 12.01
N PHE A 175 -7.92 2.28 12.19
CA PHE A 175 -9.18 2.53 12.88
C PHE A 175 -9.12 2.31 14.41
N ASN A 176 -8.11 1.60 14.91
CA ASN A 176 -7.96 1.37 16.35
C ASN A 176 -6.48 1.36 16.73
N GLN A 177 -6.02 2.55 17.08
CA GLN A 177 -4.63 2.81 17.40
C GLN A 177 -4.25 2.39 18.82
N GLU A 178 -5.23 2.19 19.70
CA GLU A 178 -5.02 1.84 21.11
C GLU A 178 -4.66 0.36 21.27
N HIS A 179 -5.27 -0.52 20.47
CA HIS A 179 -5.06 -1.97 20.52
C HIS A 179 -4.50 -2.52 19.20
N PRO A 180 -3.20 -2.29 18.93
CA PRO A 180 -2.55 -2.56 17.65
C PRO A 180 -2.57 -4.03 17.23
N ARG A 181 -2.59 -4.94 18.21
CA ARG A 181 -2.61 -6.40 18.02
C ARG A 181 -3.95 -7.02 18.40
N SER A 182 -5.05 -6.27 18.25
CA SER A 182 -6.35 -6.86 18.50
C SER A 182 -6.55 -8.05 17.55
N PRO A 183 -6.86 -9.25 18.09
CA PRO A 183 -7.05 -10.45 17.29
C PRO A 183 -8.19 -10.30 16.30
N ILE A 184 -9.11 -9.36 16.54
CA ILE A 184 -10.23 -9.05 15.64
C ILE A 184 -9.69 -8.51 14.31
N PHE A 185 -8.74 -7.56 14.31
CA PHE A 185 -8.20 -7.00 13.06
C PHE A 185 -7.37 -8.00 12.28
N MET A 186 -6.63 -8.86 12.97
CA MET A 186 -5.85 -9.91 12.31
C MET A 186 -6.77 -10.94 11.65
N LYS A 187 -7.87 -11.33 12.31
CA LYS A 187 -8.88 -12.22 11.74
C LYS A 187 -9.59 -11.60 10.55
N GLU A 188 -10.00 -10.33 10.65
CA GLU A 188 -10.60 -9.60 9.54
C GLU A 188 -9.64 -9.45 8.35
N ALA A 189 -8.37 -9.14 8.61
CA ALA A 189 -7.35 -9.08 7.56
C ALA A 189 -7.13 -10.46 6.92
N GLY A 190 -7.10 -11.53 7.72
CA GLY A 190 -7.03 -12.89 7.22
C GLY A 190 -8.20 -13.22 6.30
N LEU A 191 -9.43 -12.95 6.72
CA LEU A 191 -10.62 -13.20 5.92
C LEU A 191 -10.64 -12.40 4.61
N ALA A 192 -10.31 -11.10 4.67
CA ALA A 192 -10.20 -10.26 3.49
C ALA A 192 -9.16 -10.79 2.50
N THR A 193 -8.00 -11.23 3.00
CA THR A 193 -6.95 -11.83 2.18
C THR A 193 -7.36 -13.16 1.59
N THR A 194 -8.05 -14.03 2.34
CA THR A 194 -8.54 -15.31 1.81
C THR A 194 -9.47 -15.07 0.63
N LEU A 195 -10.46 -14.19 0.78
CA LEU A 195 -11.37 -13.82 -0.31
C LEU A 195 -10.60 -13.23 -1.50
N PHE A 196 -9.62 -12.37 -1.25
CA PHE A 196 -8.77 -11.80 -2.30
C PHE A 196 -7.99 -12.86 -3.07
N VAL A 197 -7.40 -13.84 -2.37
CA VAL A 197 -6.61 -14.92 -2.97
C VAL A 197 -7.50 -15.89 -3.76
N GLU A 198 -8.72 -16.18 -3.28
CA GLU A 198 -9.71 -16.98 -4.02
C GLU A 198 -10.08 -16.33 -5.36
N VAL A 199 -10.36 -15.02 -5.36
CA VAL A 199 -10.62 -14.28 -6.59
C VAL A 199 -9.37 -14.26 -7.48
N ALA A 200 -8.18 -14.08 -6.90
CA ALA A 200 -6.93 -14.13 -7.67
C ALA A 200 -6.74 -15.48 -8.36
N LEU A 201 -7.01 -16.59 -7.65
CA LEU A 201 -6.95 -17.94 -8.21
C LEU A 201 -7.92 -18.10 -9.39
N VAL A 202 -9.18 -17.68 -9.22
CA VAL A 202 -10.16 -17.71 -10.32
C VAL A 202 -9.66 -16.93 -11.54
N LEU A 203 -9.09 -15.74 -11.34
CA LEU A 203 -8.58 -14.90 -12.42
C LEU A 203 -7.33 -15.46 -13.13
N THR A 204 -6.60 -16.40 -12.51
CA THR A 204 -5.47 -17.06 -13.19
C THR A 204 -5.92 -17.93 -14.38
N PHE A 205 -7.16 -18.46 -14.34
CA PHE A 205 -7.71 -19.28 -15.41
C PHE A 205 -8.19 -18.49 -16.63
N PHE A 206 -8.36 -17.16 -16.50
CA PHE A 206 -8.81 -16.31 -17.61
C PHE A 206 -7.62 -15.66 -18.32
N PRO A 207 -7.58 -15.61 -19.67
CA PRO A 207 -6.47 -15.05 -20.45
C PRO A 207 -6.48 -13.51 -20.47
N LEU A 208 -6.43 -12.89 -19.31
CA LEU A 208 -6.47 -11.44 -19.15
C LEU A 208 -5.08 -10.81 -19.21
N LYS A 209 -5.01 -9.58 -19.73
CA LYS A 209 -3.83 -8.72 -19.62
C LYS A 209 -3.48 -8.47 -18.15
N TYR A 210 -2.19 -8.36 -17.85
CA TYR A 210 -1.70 -8.20 -16.46
C TYR A 210 -2.27 -6.97 -15.74
N SER A 211 -2.40 -5.85 -16.45
CA SER A 211 -2.99 -4.62 -15.92
C SER A 211 -4.49 -4.78 -15.61
N THR A 212 -5.23 -5.51 -16.45
CA THR A 212 -6.65 -5.80 -16.22
C THR A 212 -6.84 -6.68 -14.98
N ARG A 213 -6.01 -7.71 -14.79
CA ARG A 213 -6.02 -8.54 -13.57
C ARG A 213 -5.72 -7.71 -12.32
N GLY A 214 -4.69 -6.86 -12.39
CA GLY A 214 -4.33 -5.95 -11.30
C GLY A 214 -5.49 -5.02 -10.92
N LEU A 215 -6.17 -4.45 -11.91
CA LEU A 215 -7.31 -3.56 -11.69
C LEU A 215 -8.48 -4.30 -11.04
N LEU A 216 -8.87 -5.46 -11.57
CA LEU A 216 -9.95 -6.30 -11.03
C LEU A 216 -9.72 -6.66 -9.56
N LEU A 217 -8.53 -7.14 -9.23
CA LEU A 217 -8.17 -7.51 -7.86
C LEU A 217 -8.16 -6.30 -6.92
N THR A 218 -7.67 -5.16 -7.41
CA THR A 218 -7.69 -3.91 -6.64
C THR A 218 -9.12 -3.42 -6.40
N THR A 219 -10.00 -3.53 -7.39
CA THR A 219 -11.42 -3.18 -7.25
C THR A 219 -12.12 -4.10 -6.25
N PHE A 220 -11.82 -5.40 -6.27
CA PHE A 220 -12.35 -6.34 -5.30
C PHE A 220 -11.89 -5.96 -3.88
N LEU A 221 -10.61 -5.65 -3.70
CA LEU A 221 -10.09 -5.19 -2.42
C LEU A 221 -10.68 -3.84 -1.98
N TYR A 222 -10.88 -2.90 -2.91
CA TYR A 222 -11.57 -1.64 -2.68
C TYR A 222 -12.95 -1.86 -2.08
N CYS A 223 -13.71 -2.84 -2.58
CA CYS A 223 -15.03 -3.15 -2.06
C CYS A 223 -14.95 -3.75 -0.65
N ILE A 224 -14.05 -4.71 -0.42
CA ILE A 224 -13.87 -5.31 0.92
C ILE A 224 -13.49 -4.24 1.95
N LEU A 225 -12.46 -3.46 1.66
CA LEU A 225 -11.96 -2.43 2.58
C LEU A 225 -12.94 -1.28 2.73
N GLY A 226 -13.61 -0.89 1.65
CA GLY A 226 -14.64 0.16 1.64
C GLY A 226 -15.86 -0.20 2.48
N LEU A 227 -16.34 -1.45 2.39
CA LEU A 227 -17.41 -1.96 3.25
C LEU A 227 -16.95 -2.06 4.72
N SER A 228 -15.72 -2.51 4.98
CA SER A 228 -15.16 -2.55 6.35
C SER A 228 -15.08 -1.14 6.94
N ARG A 229 -14.65 -0.15 6.16
CA ARG A 229 -14.65 1.26 6.55
C ARG A 229 -16.06 1.76 6.83
N ALA A 230 -17.01 1.58 5.92
CA ALA A 230 -18.39 2.05 6.08
C ALA A 230 -19.06 1.45 7.33
N ARG A 231 -18.81 0.17 7.63
CA ARG A 231 -19.27 -0.49 8.85
C ARG A 231 -18.70 0.17 10.11
N ARG A 232 -17.45 0.62 10.09
CA ARG A 232 -16.77 1.26 11.23
C ARG A 232 -17.16 2.72 11.43
N GLU A 233 -17.44 3.43 10.34
CA GLU A 233 -17.91 4.81 10.37
C GLU A 233 -19.42 4.89 10.73
N GLY A 234 -20.14 3.76 10.71
CA GLY A 234 -21.56 3.69 11.04
C GLY A 234 -22.49 4.00 9.87
N ASP A 235 -21.93 4.20 8.68
CA ASP A 235 -22.63 4.64 7.48
C ASP A 235 -23.16 3.48 6.62
N MET A 236 -23.08 2.23 7.10
CA MET A 236 -23.42 1.04 6.32
C MET A 236 -24.91 0.99 5.99
N THR A 237 -25.25 1.48 4.80
CA THR A 237 -26.60 1.44 4.22
C THR A 237 -26.64 0.52 3.02
N SER A 238 -27.82 -0.03 2.69
CA SER A 238 -28.01 -0.86 1.49
C SER A 238 -27.62 -0.12 0.20
N ARG A 239 -27.72 1.21 0.20
CA ARG A 239 -27.25 2.06 -0.89
C ARG A 239 -25.73 1.96 -1.07
N ILE A 240 -24.94 2.07 0.00
CA ILE A 240 -23.49 1.95 -0.09
C ILE A 240 -23.07 0.56 -0.59
N ILE A 241 -23.76 -0.49 -0.13
CA ILE A 241 -23.51 -1.86 -0.61
C ILE A 241 -23.77 -1.95 -2.12
N ALA A 242 -24.88 -1.37 -2.60
CA ALA A 242 -25.20 -1.33 -4.02
C ALA A 242 -24.19 -0.52 -4.84
N GLU A 243 -23.67 0.59 -4.31
CA GLU A 243 -22.62 1.39 -4.96
C GLU A 243 -21.33 0.56 -5.16
N TYR A 244 -20.86 -0.15 -4.12
CA TYR A 244 -19.69 -1.04 -4.27
C TYR A 244 -19.97 -2.21 -5.23
N ALA A 245 -21.15 -2.83 -5.16
CA ALA A 245 -21.53 -3.90 -6.07
C ALA A 245 -21.58 -3.44 -7.53
N MET A 246 -22.09 -2.23 -7.78
CA MET A 246 -22.12 -1.63 -9.12
C MET A 246 -20.70 -1.41 -9.66
N VAL A 247 -19.77 -0.93 -8.83
CA VAL A 247 -18.36 -0.77 -9.24
C VAL A 247 -17.76 -2.11 -9.65
N VAL A 248 -17.98 -3.19 -8.89
CA VAL A 248 -17.53 -4.54 -9.28
C VAL A 248 -18.15 -4.96 -10.61
N GLY A 249 -19.46 -4.75 -10.78
CA GLY A 249 -20.17 -5.07 -12.01
C GLY A 249 -19.61 -4.35 -13.23
N ILE A 250 -19.30 -3.05 -13.11
CA ILE A 250 -18.67 -2.26 -14.19
C ILE A 250 -17.30 -2.83 -14.54
N VAL A 251 -16.46 -3.16 -13.56
CA VAL A 251 -15.11 -3.68 -13.82
C VAL A 251 -15.16 -5.09 -14.43
N ILE A 252 -16.12 -5.93 -14.04
CA ILE A 252 -16.38 -7.22 -14.70
C ILE A 252 -16.84 -7.01 -16.15
N LEU A 253 -17.68 -6.02 -16.42
CA LEU A 253 -18.10 -5.71 -17.79
C LEU A 253 -16.91 -5.24 -18.64
N LEU A 254 -16.04 -4.39 -18.09
CA LEU A 254 -14.78 -3.99 -18.75
C LEU A 254 -13.85 -5.19 -19.00
N MET A 255 -13.82 -6.17 -18.09
CA MET A 255 -13.08 -7.42 -18.28
C MET A 255 -13.58 -8.17 -19.52
N ILE A 256 -14.90 -8.35 -19.65
CA ILE A 256 -15.52 -9.07 -20.78
C ILE A 256 -15.20 -8.38 -22.11
N ILE A 257 -15.18 -7.05 -22.14
CA ILE A 257 -14.83 -6.28 -23.35
C ILE A 257 -13.34 -6.41 -23.70
N SER A 258 -12.48 -6.63 -22.70
CA SER A 258 -11.02 -6.71 -22.89
C SER A 258 -10.49 -8.09 -23.32
N LEU A 259 -11.36 -9.12 -23.27
CA LEU A 259 -11.13 -10.48 -23.75
C LEU A 259 -11.22 -10.54 -25.27
#